data_AF-A0A7C6YYN4-F1
#
_entry.id   AF-A0A7C6YYN4-F1
#
_cell.length_a   1.000
_cell.length_b   1.000
_cell.length_c   1.000
_cell.angle_alpha   90.00
_cell.angle_beta   90.00
_cell.angle_gamma   90.00
#
_symmetry.space_group_name_H-M   'P 1'
#
loop_
_entity.id
_entity.type
_entity.pdbx_description
1 polymer ?
#
loop_
_entity_poly.entity_id
_entity_poly.type
_entity_poly.pdbx_seq_one_letter_code
_entity_poly.pdbx_strand_id
1 'polypeptide(L)'
;MCNKISTDGMGFSDSNSSYLEMMRDVFEVSSVCSVKTYIWGGFVIDIFEGKFLREHGDLDGFVENMMSVLGACSKKQAYAG
;
A
#
# COMPACT_ATOMS: atom_id res chain seq x y z
N MET A 1 -3.29 -11.31 2.90
CA MET A 1 -4.63 -11.37 2.28
C MET A 1 -5.15 -9.94 2.25
N CYS A 2 -5.24 -9.33 1.07
CA CYS A 2 -5.85 -8.01 0.92
C CYS A 2 -7.32 -8.25 0.52
N ASN A 3 -8.26 -7.93 1.39
CA ASN A 3 -9.69 -8.08 1.08
C ASN A 3 -10.05 -7.04 0.02
N LYS A 4 -10.83 -7.44 -1.00
CA LYS A 4 -11.33 -6.53 -2.03
C LYS A 4 -12.22 -5.48 -1.37
N ILE A 5 -11.85 -4.22 -1.52
CA ILE A 5 -12.73 -3.09 -1.22
C ILE A 5 -13.83 -3.09 -2.29
N SER A 6 -15.07 -3.37 -1.87
CA SER A 6 -16.29 -3.33 -2.66
C SER A 6 -16.67 -1.89 -3.01
N THR A 7 -17.20 -1.73 -4.22
CA THR A 7 -17.40 -0.44 -4.90
C THR A 7 -18.87 -0.06 -5.02
N ASP A 8 -19.76 -0.79 -4.35
CA ASP A 8 -21.20 -0.63 -4.52
C ASP A 8 -21.74 0.45 -3.57
N GLY A 9 -22.06 1.63 -4.11
CA GLY A 9 -22.98 2.59 -3.47
C GLY A 9 -22.46 4.00 -3.20
N MET A 10 -21.18 4.29 -3.43
CA MET A 10 -20.63 5.65 -3.34
C MET A 10 -19.75 5.87 -4.57
N GLY A 11 -20.05 6.90 -5.35
CA GLY A 11 -19.33 7.16 -6.61
C GLY A 11 -17.82 7.15 -6.37
N PHE A 12 -17.08 6.44 -7.22
CA PHE A 12 -15.63 6.49 -7.23
C PHE A 12 -15.20 7.95 -7.38
N SER A 13 -14.69 8.56 -6.32
CA SER A 13 -13.93 9.79 -6.45
C SER A 13 -12.58 9.44 -7.09
N ASP A 14 -12.04 10.32 -7.93
CA ASP A 14 -10.70 10.15 -8.50
C ASP A 14 -9.63 9.97 -7.40
N SER A 15 -9.90 10.57 -6.23
CA SER A 15 -9.14 10.41 -4.98
C SER A 15 -9.08 8.95 -4.52
N ASN A 16 -10.24 8.29 -4.38
CA ASN A 16 -10.31 6.89 -3.94
C ASN A 16 -9.60 5.94 -4.92
N SER A 17 -9.75 6.17 -6.23
CA SER A 17 -9.02 5.40 -7.25
C SER A 17 -7.50 5.56 -7.10
N SER A 18 -7.03 6.78 -6.90
CA SER A 18 -5.60 7.08 -6.69
C SER A 18 -5.04 6.37 -5.44
N TYR A 19 -5.83 6.27 -4.37
CA TYR A 19 -5.41 5.50 -3.18
C TYR A 19 -5.34 4.00 -3.43
N LEU A 20 -6.26 3.42 -4.20
CA LEU A 20 -6.18 2.00 -4.58
C LEU A 20 -4.94 1.71 -5.43
N GLU A 21 -4.63 2.60 -6.38
CA GLU A 21 -3.42 2.51 -7.20
C GLU A 21 -2.16 2.59 -6.33
N MET A 22 -2.10 3.56 -5.40
CA MET A 22 -0.97 3.66 -4.48
C MET A 22 -0.82 2.42 -3.58
N MET A 23 -1.91 1.86 -3.05
CA MET A 23 -1.85 0.62 -2.26
C MET A 23 -1.36 -0.57 -3.10
N ARG A 24 -1.71 -0.62 -4.38
CA ARG A 24 -1.21 -1.63 -5.32
C ARG A 24 0.29 -1.46 -5.56
N ASP A 25 0.76 -0.25 -5.81
CA ASP A 25 2.18 0.04 -6.00
C ASP A 25 3.00 -0.35 -4.75
N VAL A 26 2.51 -0.01 -3.56
CA VAL A 26 3.12 -0.41 -2.28
C VAL A 26 3.19 -1.93 -2.16
N PHE A 27 2.15 -2.66 -2.55
CA PHE A 27 2.14 -4.13 -2.55
C PHE A 27 3.17 -4.70 -3.53
N GLU A 28 3.23 -4.18 -4.76
CA GLU A 28 4.17 -4.64 -5.79
C GLU A 28 5.63 -4.42 -5.36
N VAL A 29 5.96 -3.22 -4.83
CA VAL A 29 7.29 -2.92 -4.28
C VAL A 29 7.63 -3.84 -3.10
N SER A 30 6.69 -4.01 -2.18
CA SER A 30 6.87 -4.90 -1.01
C SER A 30 7.18 -6.34 -1.45
N SER A 31 6.46 -6.83 -2.46
CA SER A 31 6.68 -8.16 -3.04
C SER A 31 8.06 -8.30 -3.68
N VAL A 32 8.49 -7.32 -4.48
CA VAL A 32 9.83 -7.33 -5.13
C VAL A 32 10.95 -7.27 -4.10
N CYS A 33 10.75 -6.53 -3.01
CA CYS A 33 11.71 -6.41 -1.91
C CYS A 33 11.61 -7.54 -0.88
N SER A 34 10.67 -8.48 -1.03
CA SER A 34 10.40 -9.55 -0.05
C SER A 34 10.16 -9.02 1.37
N VAL A 35 9.48 -7.88 1.49
CA VAL A 35 9.05 -7.29 2.75
C VAL A 35 7.54 -7.20 2.84
N LYS A 36 7.04 -6.98 4.05
CA LYS A 36 5.62 -6.72 4.29
C LYS A 36 5.41 -5.26 4.62
N THR A 37 4.41 -4.66 4.01
CA THR A 37 3.92 -3.33 4.39
C THR A 37 2.50 -3.46 4.92
N TYR A 38 2.26 -2.90 6.10
CA TYR A 38 0.95 -2.88 6.74
C TYR A 38 0.36 -1.48 6.59
N ILE A 39 -0.81 -1.40 5.95
CA ILE A 39 -1.58 -0.16 5.90
C ILE A 39 -2.17 0.11 7.29
N TRP A 40 -2.08 1.37 7.74
CA TRP A 40 -2.50 1.77 9.06
C TRP A 40 -3.34 3.07 9.03
N GLY A 41 -3.59 3.62 10.21
CA GLY A 41 -4.20 4.93 10.38
C GLY A 41 -5.65 4.96 9.94
N GLY A 42 -6.01 6.05 9.26
CA GLY A 42 -7.38 6.34 8.86
C GLY A 42 -8.02 5.26 7.99
N PHE A 43 -7.23 4.58 7.18
CA PHE A 43 -7.66 3.59 6.18
C PHE A 43 -8.00 2.20 6.76
N VAL A 44 -7.61 1.91 8.01
CA VAL A 44 -7.81 0.58 8.59
C VAL A 44 -9.30 0.21 8.62
N ILE A 45 -10.16 1.14 9.01
CA ILE A 45 -11.60 0.90 9.14
C ILE A 45 -12.22 0.61 7.76
N ASP A 46 -11.90 1.42 6.76
CA ASP A 46 -12.35 1.25 5.37
C ASP A 46 -11.94 -0.13 4.79
N ILE A 47 -10.74 -0.61 5.11
CA ILE A 47 -10.24 -1.93 4.69
C ILE A 47 -11.03 -3.05 5.37
N PHE A 48 -11.31 -2.94 6.67
CA PHE A 48 -12.10 -3.94 7.41
C PHE A 48 -13.55 -3.99 6.91
N GLU A 49 -14.14 -2.84 6.64
CA GLU A 49 -15.49 -2.73 6.07
C GLU A 49 -15.53 -3.10 4.58
N GLY A 50 -14.37 -3.17 3.93
CA GLY A 50 -14.25 -3.44 2.51
C GLY A 50 -14.96 -2.39 1.66
N LYS A 51 -14.94 -1.11 2.06
CA LYS A 51 -15.47 0.02 1.27
C LYS A 51 -14.88 1.33 1.78
N PHE A 52 -14.79 2.33 0.93
CA PHE A 52 -14.46 3.69 1.36
C PHE A 52 -15.62 4.26 2.18
N LEU A 53 -15.33 4.73 3.39
CA LEU A 53 -16.32 5.28 4.33
C LEU A 53 -16.31 6.81 4.34
N ARG A 54 -15.18 7.40 3.94
CA ARG A 54 -14.90 8.84 3.96
C ARG A 54 -13.72 9.16 3.06
N GLU A 55 -13.51 10.44 2.78
CA GLU A 55 -12.28 10.92 2.15
C GLU A 55 -11.11 10.85 3.15
N HIS A 56 -9.91 10.64 2.60
CA HIS A 56 -8.65 10.59 3.34
C HIS A 56 -7.66 11.60 2.75
N GLY A 57 -6.84 12.22 3.59
CA GLY A 57 -5.80 13.18 3.16
C GLY A 57 -4.44 12.54 2.94
N ASP A 58 -4.26 11.32 3.44
CA ASP A 58 -3.01 10.57 3.47
C ASP A 58 -3.25 9.05 3.49
N LEU A 59 -2.18 8.30 3.22
CA LEU A 59 -2.12 6.85 3.41
C LEU A 59 -0.96 6.53 4.36
N ASP A 60 -1.28 6.03 5.55
CA ASP A 60 -0.29 5.58 6.52
C ASP A 60 0.11 4.12 6.30
N GLY A 61 1.39 3.81 6.51
CA GLY A 61 1.85 2.43 6.52
C GLY A 61 3.18 2.20 7.24
N PHE A 62 3.40 0.97 7.67
CA PHE A 62 4.64 0.50 8.28
C PHE A 62 5.25 -0.65 7.48
N VAL A 63 6.53 -0.52 7.12
CA VAL A 63 7.27 -1.56 6.40
C VAL A 63 8.07 -2.40 7.40
N GLU A 64 7.87 -3.71 7.39
CA GLU A 64 8.60 -4.65 8.21
C GLU A 64 10.08 -4.70 7.77
N ASN A 65 10.98 -4.51 8.74
CA ASN A 65 12.43 -4.65 8.54
C ASN A 65 13.03 -3.76 7.43
N MET A 66 12.76 -2.46 7.47
CA MET A 66 13.30 -1.48 6.51
C MET A 66 14.83 -1.52 6.38
N MET A 67 15.54 -1.83 7.47
CA MET A 67 17.01 -1.95 7.49
C MET A 67 17.53 -3.14 6.68
N SER A 68 16.76 -4.24 6.57
CA SER A 68 17.14 -5.37 5.73
C SER A 68 17.06 -5.06 4.23
N VAL A 69 16.18 -4.15 3.81
CA VAL A 69 16.01 -3.75 2.41
C VAL A 69 17.15 -2.86 1.94
N LEU A 70 17.67 -1.97 2.80
CA LEU A 70 18.77 -1.07 2.47
C LEU A 70 20.00 -1.85 1.97
N GLY A 71 20.35 -2.96 2.64
CA GLY A 71 21.47 -3.82 2.21
C GLY A 71 21.25 -4.54 0.87
N ALA A 72 20.00 -4.80 0.48
CA ALA A 72 19.65 -5.45 -0.79
C ALA A 72 19.60 -4.47 -1.97
N CYS A 73 19.07 -3.26 -1.76
CA CYS A 73 19.05 -2.21 -2.80
C CYS A 73 20.45 -1.69 -3.12
N SER A 74 21.35 -1.56 -2.14
CA SER A 74 22.75 -1.17 -2.40
C SER A 74 23.52 -2.21 -3.21
N LYS A 75 23.17 -3.50 -3.09
CA LYS A 75 23.82 -4.57 -3.87
C LYS A 75 23.33 -4.63 -5.32
N LYS A 76 22.05 -4.34 -5.58
CA LYS A 76 21.51 -4.35 -6.96
C LYS A 76 22.08 -3.24 -7.85
N GLN A 77 22.49 -2.10 -7.27
CA GLN A 77 23.14 -1.02 -8.03
C GLN A 77 24.59 -1.37 -8.46
N ALA A 78 25.24 -2.33 -7.80
CA ALA A 78 26.60 -2.74 -8.13
C ALA A 78 26.71 -3.76 -9.29
N TYR A 79 25.60 -4.40 -9.67
CA TYR A 79 25.55 -5.41 -10.75
C TYR A 79 24.88 -4.89 -12.04
N ALA A 80 24.54 -3.60 -12.10
CA ALA A 80 23.97 -2.95 -13.28
C ALA A 80 24.99 -2.06 -14.03
N GLY A 81 26.29 -2.28 -13.80
CA GLY A 81 27.40 -1.61 -14.48
C GLY A 81 28.13 -2.55 -15.43
#